data_AF-A0A508WTX3-F1
#
_entry.id   AF-A0A508WTX3-F1
#
_cell.length_a   1.000
_cell.length_b   1.000
_cell.length_c   1.000
_cell.angle_alpha   90.00
_cell.angle_beta   90.00
_cell.angle_gamma   90.00
#
_symmetry.space_group_name_H-M   'P 1'
#
loop_
_entity.id
_entity.type
_entity.pdbx_description
1 polymer ?
#
loop_
_entity_poly.entity_id
_entity_poly.type
_entity_poly.pdbx_seq_one_letter_code
_entity_poly.pdbx_strand_id
1 'polypeptide(L)'
;MKRENILLFGATGTIALGLVHADIARVIEELAHARREEAIAISILVTLPLLPFALAVTHICAGMRIHWLAASTLYPLIVLLGTLISLVNALVNSAVPSLSMWHGMALSFGLASSICLVSSAQSKDVRLYFGWVPMGLASLAGLWSLLTAGLVVLSSTATVGGQPFCIVREEQSGEVAGLADVRGFSLYATHTERGIIHDFHAVLVVEGREQDYNWSYTRLRFVETDHHTAAMKRCTPVQHFWSDVAPF
;
A
#
# COMPACT_ATOMS: atom_id res chain seq x y z
N MET A 1 19.63 -22.61 4.43
CA MET A 1 19.24 -21.53 3.50
C MET A 1 20.32 -20.45 3.51
N LYS A 2 20.77 -19.94 2.35
CA LYS A 2 21.82 -18.89 2.28
C LYS A 2 21.30 -17.55 2.83
N ARG A 3 22.18 -16.69 3.39
CA ARG A 3 21.81 -15.36 3.93
C ARG A 3 21.09 -14.49 2.89
N GLU A 4 21.54 -14.52 1.64
CA GLU A 4 20.91 -13.79 0.53
C GLU A 4 19.45 -14.22 0.30
N ASN A 5 19.14 -15.51 0.48
CA ASN A 5 17.78 -16.02 0.30
C ASN A 5 16.84 -15.54 1.41
N ILE A 6 17.34 -15.43 2.64
CA ILE A 6 16.57 -14.89 3.77
C ILE A 6 16.23 -13.42 3.52
N LEU A 7 17.21 -12.64 3.06
CA LEU A 7 17.03 -11.23 2.75
C LEU A 7 16.05 -11.02 1.60
N LEU A 8 16.16 -11.81 0.53
CA LEU A 8 15.25 -11.75 -0.61
C LEU A 8 13.82 -12.13 -0.20
N PHE A 9 13.66 -13.21 0.56
CA PHE A 9 12.35 -13.66 1.05
C PHE A 9 11.70 -12.61 1.96
N GLY A 10 12.45 -12.03 2.90
CA GLY A 10 11.96 -10.97 3.77
C GLY A 10 11.54 -9.71 2.99
N ALA A 11 12.41 -9.22 2.10
CA ALA A 11 12.14 -8.01 1.32
C ALA A 11 10.98 -8.17 0.33
N THR A 12 10.83 -9.34 -0.29
CA THR A 12 9.70 -9.59 -1.18
C THR A 12 8.40 -9.86 -0.41
N GLY A 13 8.48 -10.42 0.79
CA GLY A 13 7.34 -10.58 1.69
C GLY A 13 6.80 -9.24 2.21
N THR A 14 7.66 -8.29 2.57
CA THR A 14 7.24 -6.93 2.97
C THR A 14 6.60 -6.16 1.82
N ILE A 15 7.12 -6.33 0.58
CA ILE A 15 6.49 -5.77 -0.62
C ILE A 15 5.11 -6.38 -0.84
N ALA A 16 4.99 -7.70 -0.81
CA ALA A 16 3.73 -8.40 -0.97
C ALA A 16 2.70 -7.96 0.08
N LEU A 17 3.05 -7.98 1.36
CA LEU A 17 2.10 -7.64 2.42
C LEU A 17 1.80 -6.14 2.49
N GLY A 18 2.80 -5.30 2.25
CA GLY A 18 2.71 -3.85 2.41
C GLY A 18 2.14 -3.10 1.20
N LEU A 19 2.29 -3.65 0.00
CA LEU A 19 1.86 -2.99 -1.26
C LEU A 19 0.72 -3.74 -1.99
N VAL A 20 0.22 -4.87 -1.47
CA VAL A 20 -1.04 -5.47 -1.94
C VAL A 20 -2.20 -4.49 -1.75
N HIS A 21 -3.08 -4.45 -2.73
CA HIS A 21 -4.24 -3.56 -2.72
C HIS A 21 -5.15 -3.86 -1.52
N ALA A 22 -5.75 -2.79 -0.98
CA ALA A 22 -6.44 -2.85 0.30
C ALA A 22 -7.75 -3.63 0.28
N ASP A 23 -8.41 -3.65 -0.87
CA ASP A 23 -9.78 -4.12 -0.96
C ASP A 23 -9.89 -5.26 -2.00
N ILE A 24 -9.30 -6.41 -1.66
CA ILE A 24 -9.38 -7.61 -2.50
C ILE A 24 -10.85 -8.04 -2.68
N ALA A 25 -11.71 -7.80 -1.69
CA ALA A 25 -13.13 -8.13 -1.76
C ALA A 25 -13.87 -7.31 -2.81
N ARG A 26 -13.69 -5.99 -2.83
CA ARG A 26 -14.23 -5.12 -3.88
C ARG A 26 -13.62 -5.43 -5.24
N VAL A 27 -12.34 -5.75 -5.31
CA VAL A 27 -11.71 -6.22 -6.56
C VAL A 27 -12.40 -7.48 -7.06
N ILE A 28 -12.70 -8.45 -6.19
CA ILE A 28 -13.41 -9.68 -6.56
C ILE A 28 -14.83 -9.36 -7.06
N GLU A 29 -15.52 -8.40 -6.46
CA GLU A 29 -16.83 -7.94 -6.91
C GLU A 29 -16.78 -7.24 -8.27
N GLU A 30 -15.79 -6.36 -8.48
CA GLU A 30 -15.52 -5.72 -9.77
C GLU A 30 -15.17 -6.77 -10.85
N LEU A 31 -14.37 -7.78 -10.51
CA LEU A 31 -14.03 -8.91 -11.38
C LEU A 31 -15.26 -9.73 -11.78
N ALA A 32 -16.24 -9.90 -10.88
CA ALA A 32 -17.45 -10.65 -11.16
C ALA A 32 -18.35 -9.98 -12.22
N HIS A 33 -18.23 -8.66 -12.38
CA HIS A 33 -19.03 -7.87 -13.31
C HIS A 33 -18.24 -7.36 -14.53
N ALA A 34 -16.91 -7.50 -14.52
CA ALA A 34 -16.03 -7.03 -15.58
C ALA A 34 -16.14 -7.87 -16.86
N ARG A 35 -15.90 -7.24 -18.01
CA ARG A 35 -15.69 -7.99 -19.26
C ARG A 35 -14.42 -8.84 -19.13
N ARG A 36 -14.34 -9.94 -19.89
CA ARG A 36 -13.19 -10.87 -19.81
C ARG A 36 -11.82 -10.17 -19.91
N GLU A 37 -11.68 -9.18 -20.78
CA GLU A 37 -10.41 -8.44 -20.95
C GLU A 37 -10.09 -7.54 -19.75
N GLU A 38 -11.09 -6.85 -19.21
CA GLU A 38 -11.00 -6.05 -18.00
C GLU A 38 -10.67 -6.94 -16.79
N ALA A 39 -11.32 -8.09 -16.68
CA ALA A 39 -11.09 -9.05 -15.60
C ALA A 39 -9.65 -9.58 -15.60
N ILE A 40 -9.08 -9.84 -16.78
CA ILE A 40 -7.66 -10.23 -16.91
C ILE A 40 -6.75 -9.09 -16.46
N ALA A 41 -7.01 -7.85 -16.89
CA ALA A 41 -6.20 -6.69 -16.53
C ALA A 41 -6.23 -6.43 -15.01
N ILE A 42 -7.42 -6.45 -14.40
CA ILE A 42 -7.62 -6.27 -12.96
C ILE A 42 -6.90 -7.39 -12.18
N SER A 43 -7.06 -8.65 -12.61
CA SER A 43 -6.41 -9.79 -11.96
C SER A 43 -4.88 -9.68 -12.00
N ILE A 44 -4.31 -9.22 -13.12
CA ILE A 44 -2.87 -8.97 -13.24
C ILE A 44 -2.46 -7.88 -12.24
N LEU A 45 -3.14 -6.72 -12.26
CA LEU A 45 -2.81 -5.58 -11.40
C LEU A 45 -2.83 -5.93 -9.91
N VAL A 46 -3.81 -6.72 -9.47
CA VAL A 46 -3.94 -7.12 -8.06
C VAL A 46 -2.92 -8.18 -7.64
N THR A 47 -2.47 -9.02 -8.57
CA THR A 47 -1.46 -10.06 -8.27
C THR A 47 -0.02 -9.59 -8.44
N LEU A 48 0.23 -8.45 -9.10
CA LEU A 48 1.56 -7.86 -9.29
C LEU A 48 2.41 -7.77 -7.99
N PRO A 49 1.87 -7.31 -6.85
CA PRO A 49 2.59 -7.28 -5.57
C PRO A 49 3.09 -8.64 -5.07
N LEU A 50 2.46 -9.74 -5.50
CA LEU A 50 2.83 -11.11 -5.11
C LEU A 50 3.93 -11.70 -6.00
N LEU A 51 4.14 -11.15 -7.20
CA LEU A 51 5.13 -11.67 -8.15
C LEU A 51 6.57 -11.66 -7.63
N PRO A 52 7.08 -10.60 -6.96
CA PRO A 52 8.43 -10.62 -6.39
C PRO A 52 8.61 -11.78 -5.41
N PHE A 53 7.60 -12.04 -4.59
CA PHE A 53 7.60 -13.12 -3.60
C PHE A 53 7.54 -14.50 -4.27
N ALA A 54 6.66 -14.69 -5.25
CA ALA A 54 6.59 -15.93 -6.03
C ALA A 54 7.91 -16.24 -6.76
N LEU A 55 8.56 -15.22 -7.33
CA LEU A 55 9.87 -15.35 -7.96
C LEU A 55 10.96 -15.72 -6.95
N ALA A 56 10.95 -15.12 -5.75
CA ALA A 56 11.87 -15.48 -4.68
C ALA A 56 11.67 -16.94 -4.23
N VAL A 57 10.43 -17.37 -4.00
CA VAL A 57 10.09 -18.73 -3.58
C VAL A 57 10.53 -19.76 -4.63
N THR A 58 10.19 -19.53 -5.89
CA THR A 58 10.59 -20.44 -6.99
C THR A 58 12.11 -20.51 -7.15
N HIS A 59 12.81 -19.39 -7.00
CA HIS A 59 14.27 -19.37 -6.98
C HIS A 59 14.86 -20.18 -5.81
N ILE A 60 14.33 -19.97 -4.59
CA ILE A 60 14.86 -20.58 -3.37
C ILE A 60 14.56 -22.09 -3.33
N CYS A 61 13.36 -22.50 -3.70
CA CYS A 61 12.89 -23.87 -3.58
C CYS A 61 13.24 -24.74 -4.79
N ALA A 62 13.11 -24.20 -6.02
CA ALA A 62 13.33 -24.94 -7.25
C ALA A 62 14.70 -24.65 -7.90
N GLY A 63 15.47 -23.69 -7.37
CA GLY A 63 16.75 -23.30 -7.95
C GLY A 63 16.63 -22.59 -9.30
N MET A 64 15.41 -22.17 -9.68
CA MET A 64 15.14 -21.52 -10.96
C MET A 64 15.91 -20.21 -11.09
N ARG A 65 16.45 -19.97 -12.28
CA ARG A 65 17.11 -18.70 -12.62
C ARG A 65 16.57 -18.17 -13.93
N ILE A 66 16.31 -16.87 -13.97
CA ILE A 66 15.93 -16.19 -15.20
C ILE A 66 17.20 -15.98 -16.04
N HIS A 67 17.17 -16.34 -17.32
CA HIS A 67 18.31 -16.09 -18.19
C HIS A 67 18.63 -14.59 -18.25
N TRP A 68 19.92 -14.23 -18.18
CA TRP A 68 20.36 -12.84 -18.08
C TRP A 68 19.84 -11.93 -19.20
N LEU A 69 19.70 -12.44 -20.44
CA LEU A 69 19.09 -11.68 -21.54
C LEU A 69 17.64 -11.30 -21.24
N ALA A 70 16.84 -12.27 -20.77
CA ALA A 70 15.45 -12.02 -20.41
C ALA A 70 15.35 -11.01 -19.25
N ALA A 71 16.21 -11.13 -18.25
CA ALA A 71 16.26 -10.16 -17.14
C ALA A 71 16.66 -8.75 -17.62
N SER A 72 17.63 -8.66 -18.53
CA SER A 72 18.08 -7.38 -19.11
C SER A 72 17.01 -6.70 -19.96
N THR A 73 16.10 -7.46 -20.58
CA THR A 73 14.97 -6.92 -21.35
C THR A 73 13.79 -6.58 -20.45
N LEU A 74 13.44 -7.46 -19.50
CA LEU A 74 12.29 -7.29 -18.62
C LEU A 74 12.48 -6.16 -17.61
N TYR A 75 13.69 -5.97 -17.08
CA TYR A 75 13.96 -4.93 -16.08
C TYR A 75 13.57 -3.52 -16.58
N PRO A 76 14.13 -3.00 -17.69
CA PRO A 76 13.78 -1.65 -18.16
C PRO A 76 12.32 -1.56 -18.61
N LEU A 77 11.74 -2.65 -19.15
CA LEU A 77 10.34 -2.68 -19.56
C LEU A 77 9.40 -2.50 -18.37
N ILE A 78 9.64 -3.22 -17.27
CA ILE A 78 8.83 -3.12 -16.04
C ILE A 78 8.96 -1.75 -15.42
N VAL A 79 10.20 -1.22 -15.32
CA VAL A 79 10.42 0.13 -14.79
C VAL A 79 9.71 1.17 -15.64
N LEU A 80 9.82 1.10 -16.97
CA LEU A 80 9.19 2.06 -17.88
C LEU A 80 7.66 1.99 -17.80
N LEU A 81 7.07 0.80 -17.95
CA LEU A 81 5.62 0.63 -17.93
C LEU A 81 5.04 0.98 -16.56
N GLY A 82 5.66 0.51 -15.49
CA GLY A 82 5.18 0.75 -14.13
C GLY A 82 5.26 2.22 -13.71
N THR A 83 6.34 2.92 -14.09
CA THR A 83 6.46 4.37 -13.85
C THR A 83 5.46 5.17 -14.70
N LEU A 84 5.23 4.78 -15.96
CA LEU A 84 4.23 5.42 -16.82
C LEU A 84 2.82 5.24 -16.26
N ILE A 85 2.45 4.03 -15.85
CA ILE A 85 1.15 3.76 -15.22
C ILE A 85 0.99 4.58 -13.94
N SER A 86 2.03 4.62 -13.09
CA SER A 86 2.02 5.41 -11.85
C SER A 86 1.84 6.91 -12.14
N LEU A 87 2.49 7.43 -13.18
CA LEU A 87 2.39 8.83 -13.58
C LEU A 87 1.02 9.17 -14.18
N VAL A 88 0.46 8.30 -15.03
CA VAL A 88 -0.89 8.46 -15.57
C VAL A 88 -1.91 8.44 -14.43
N ASN A 89 -1.77 7.51 -13.49
CA ASN A 89 -2.63 7.44 -12.31
C ASN A 89 -2.53 8.71 -11.45
N ALA A 90 -1.32 9.25 -11.28
CA ALA A 90 -1.14 10.52 -10.59
C ALA A 90 -1.88 11.63 -11.32
N LEU A 91 -1.65 11.81 -12.63
CA LEU A 91 -2.25 12.87 -13.45
C LEU A 91 -3.79 12.83 -13.48
N VAL A 92 -4.38 11.64 -13.53
CA VAL A 92 -5.84 11.47 -13.58
C VAL A 92 -6.50 11.77 -12.23
N ASN A 93 -5.88 11.33 -11.13
CA ASN A 93 -6.51 11.38 -9.81
C ASN A 93 -6.06 12.58 -8.96
N SER A 94 -4.95 13.25 -9.31
CA SER A 94 -4.34 14.27 -8.45
C SER A 94 -3.39 15.20 -9.20
N ALA A 95 -3.50 16.52 -9.00
CA ALA A 95 -2.55 17.48 -9.57
C ALA A 95 -1.15 17.45 -8.90
N VAL A 96 -0.98 16.66 -7.83
CA VAL A 96 0.23 16.60 -6.98
C VAL A 96 0.68 15.13 -6.85
N PRO A 97 1.99 14.83 -6.79
CA PRO A 97 2.53 13.49 -6.54
C PRO A 97 1.88 12.74 -5.37
N SER A 98 1.04 11.74 -5.67
CA SER A 98 0.33 10.90 -4.68
C SER A 98 1.14 9.65 -4.25
N LEU A 99 0.77 8.99 -3.15
CA LEU A 99 1.51 7.82 -2.63
C LEU A 99 1.11 6.58 -3.37
N SER A 100 -0.06 6.57 -4.01
CA SER A 100 -0.36 5.61 -5.05
C SER A 100 0.71 5.66 -6.15
N MET A 101 1.19 6.85 -6.54
CA MET A 101 2.31 7.00 -7.46
C MET A 101 3.62 6.47 -6.86
N TRP A 102 3.98 6.87 -5.64
CA TRP A 102 5.24 6.41 -5.02
C TRP A 102 5.26 4.91 -4.69
N HIS A 103 4.16 4.34 -4.22
CA HIS A 103 3.97 2.90 -4.02
C HIS A 103 3.98 2.15 -5.35
N GLY A 104 3.33 2.69 -6.39
CA GLY A 104 3.40 2.13 -7.75
C GLY A 104 4.82 2.09 -8.29
N MET A 105 5.58 3.17 -8.10
CA MET A 105 7.00 3.22 -8.45
C MET A 105 7.84 2.24 -7.62
N ALA A 106 7.64 2.20 -6.29
CA ALA A 106 8.32 1.28 -5.39
C ALA A 106 8.06 -0.17 -5.77
N LEU A 107 6.81 -0.54 -6.07
CA LEU A 107 6.44 -1.86 -6.56
C LEU A 107 7.11 -2.19 -7.90
N SER A 108 7.14 -1.23 -8.83
CA SER A 108 7.78 -1.41 -10.14
C SER A 108 9.28 -1.70 -9.99
N PHE A 109 9.97 -0.94 -9.13
CA PHE A 109 11.37 -1.19 -8.80
C PHE A 109 11.57 -2.51 -8.07
N GLY A 110 10.72 -2.85 -7.10
CA GLY A 110 10.76 -4.13 -6.38
C GLY A 110 10.61 -5.34 -7.32
N LEU A 111 9.67 -5.27 -8.25
CA LEU A 111 9.45 -6.30 -9.26
C LEU A 111 10.62 -6.41 -10.23
N ALA A 112 11.08 -5.30 -10.81
CA ALA A 112 12.23 -5.30 -11.71
C ALA A 112 13.49 -5.85 -11.00
N SER A 113 13.75 -5.40 -9.77
CA SER A 113 14.86 -5.87 -8.94
C SER A 113 14.75 -7.35 -8.59
N SER A 114 13.54 -7.87 -8.34
CA SER A 114 13.35 -9.31 -8.07
C SER A 114 13.81 -10.16 -9.26
N ILE A 115 13.47 -9.76 -10.49
CA ILE A 115 13.92 -10.41 -11.72
C ILE A 115 15.44 -10.34 -11.86
N CYS A 116 16.02 -9.17 -11.58
CA CYS A 116 17.48 -8.99 -11.60
C CYS A 116 18.19 -9.92 -10.60
N LEU A 117 17.68 -10.00 -9.37
CA LEU A 117 18.28 -10.78 -8.28
C LEU A 117 18.18 -12.30 -8.48
N VAL A 118 17.11 -12.79 -9.13
CA VAL A 118 16.94 -14.21 -9.48
C VAL A 118 17.51 -14.56 -10.86
N SER A 119 18.13 -13.59 -11.55
CA SER A 119 18.72 -13.83 -12.87
C SER A 119 20.02 -14.64 -12.80
N SER A 120 20.43 -15.21 -13.93
CA SER A 120 21.71 -15.87 -14.09
C SER A 120 22.89 -14.89 -14.26
N ALA A 121 22.65 -13.56 -14.20
CA ALA A 121 23.69 -12.55 -14.32
C ALA A 121 24.65 -12.61 -13.12
N GLN A 122 25.96 -12.55 -13.38
CA GLN A 122 26.98 -12.77 -12.36
C GLN A 122 27.67 -11.50 -11.85
N SER A 123 27.40 -10.33 -12.45
CA SER A 123 28.03 -9.10 -11.99
C SER A 123 27.54 -8.70 -10.60
N LYS A 124 28.48 -8.55 -9.66
CA LYS A 124 28.20 -8.10 -8.30
C LYS A 124 27.61 -6.69 -8.29
N ASP A 125 28.13 -5.80 -9.13
CA ASP A 125 27.68 -4.42 -9.21
C ASP A 125 26.24 -4.35 -9.75
N VAL A 126 25.92 -5.15 -10.76
CA VAL A 126 24.55 -5.20 -11.31
C VAL A 126 23.57 -5.68 -10.23
N ARG A 127 23.92 -6.74 -9.49
CA ARG A 127 23.10 -7.26 -8.39
C ARG A 127 22.95 -6.24 -7.26
N LEU A 128 23.95 -5.42 -6.99
CA LEU A 128 23.88 -4.38 -5.96
C LEU A 128 22.98 -3.22 -6.40
N TYR A 129 23.31 -2.57 -7.52
CA TYR A 129 22.68 -1.30 -7.93
C TYR A 129 21.29 -1.49 -8.55
N PHE A 130 21.06 -2.57 -9.29
CA PHE A 130 19.76 -2.84 -9.94
C PHE A 130 18.96 -3.92 -9.22
N GLY A 131 19.59 -4.71 -8.35
CA GLY A 131 18.93 -5.71 -7.53
C GLY A 131 18.64 -5.19 -6.11
N TRP A 132 19.67 -5.14 -5.27
CA TRP A 132 19.49 -4.95 -3.83
C TRP A 132 19.08 -3.54 -3.42
N VAL A 133 19.63 -2.49 -4.06
CA VAL A 133 19.29 -1.10 -3.70
C VAL A 133 17.81 -0.79 -3.95
N PRO A 134 17.24 -1.02 -5.15
CA PRO A 134 15.83 -0.70 -5.39
C PRO A 134 14.89 -1.68 -4.66
N MET A 135 15.28 -2.96 -4.49
CA MET A 135 14.57 -3.91 -3.63
C MET A 135 14.49 -3.41 -2.18
N GLY A 136 15.58 -2.87 -1.63
CA GLY A 136 15.61 -2.30 -0.29
C GLY A 136 14.66 -1.13 -0.15
N LEU A 137 14.66 -0.20 -1.12
CA LEU A 137 13.72 0.94 -1.14
C LEU A 137 12.26 0.48 -1.21
N ALA A 138 11.96 -0.49 -2.09
CA ALA A 138 10.63 -1.06 -2.22
C ALA A 138 10.16 -1.76 -0.94
N SER A 139 11.06 -2.52 -0.30
CA SER A 139 10.79 -3.17 0.99
C SER A 139 10.56 -2.16 2.11
N LEU A 140 11.28 -1.03 2.13
CA LEU A 140 11.06 0.03 3.11
C LEU A 140 9.70 0.68 2.94
N ALA A 141 9.25 0.92 1.70
CA ALA A 141 7.90 1.41 1.42
C ALA A 141 6.83 0.43 1.90
N GLY A 142 6.98 -0.88 1.61
CA GLY A 142 6.07 -1.91 2.11
C GLY A 142 6.05 -2.00 3.64
N LEU A 143 7.22 -1.93 4.29
CA LEU A 143 7.32 -1.95 5.75
C LEU A 143 6.66 -0.70 6.38
N TRP A 144 6.91 0.47 5.82
CA TRP A 144 6.30 1.72 6.25
C TRP A 144 4.77 1.67 6.17
N SER A 145 4.25 1.16 5.07
CA SER A 145 2.82 0.91 4.84
C SER A 145 2.21 -0.01 5.92
N LEU A 146 2.89 -1.11 6.26
CA LEU A 146 2.46 -2.03 7.33
C LEU A 146 2.51 -1.41 8.72
N LEU A 147 3.61 -0.71 9.05
CA LEU A 147 3.78 -0.06 10.35
C LEU A 147 2.71 1.02 10.59
N THR A 148 2.36 1.75 9.54
CA THR A 148 1.32 2.77 9.58
C THR A 148 -0.03 2.18 9.96
N ALA A 149 -0.43 1.08 9.34
CA ALA A 149 -1.67 0.41 9.73
C ALA A 149 -1.67 0.00 11.21
N GLY A 150 -0.54 -0.55 11.69
CA GLY A 150 -0.37 -0.87 13.11
C GLY A 150 -0.50 0.36 14.02
N LEU A 151 0.09 1.50 13.63
CA LEU A 151 -0.01 2.75 14.39
C LEU A 151 -1.44 3.32 14.41
N VAL A 152 -2.18 3.19 13.31
CA VAL A 152 -3.60 3.61 13.25
C VAL A 152 -4.45 2.77 14.20
N VAL A 153 -4.24 1.45 14.26
CA VAL A 153 -4.92 0.56 15.21
C VAL A 153 -4.57 0.91 16.66
N LEU A 154 -3.29 1.01 16.96
CA LEU A 154 -2.82 1.32 18.32
C LEU A 154 -3.29 2.71 18.78
N SER A 155 -3.23 3.70 17.89
CA SER A 155 -3.67 5.05 18.24
C SER A 155 -5.18 5.14 18.40
N SER A 156 -5.98 4.51 17.53
CA SER A 156 -7.44 4.56 17.66
C SER A 156 -7.88 3.89 18.96
N THR A 157 -7.40 2.68 19.23
CA THR A 157 -7.70 1.93 20.46
C THR A 157 -7.29 2.68 21.73
N ALA A 158 -6.11 3.30 21.73
CA ALA A 158 -5.64 4.11 22.86
C ALA A 158 -6.51 5.37 23.07
N THR A 159 -6.96 6.02 22.01
CA THR A 159 -7.79 7.23 22.08
C THR A 159 -9.22 6.93 22.54
N VAL A 160 -9.82 5.83 22.09
CA VAL A 160 -11.23 5.51 22.39
C VAL A 160 -11.43 4.94 23.79
N GLY A 161 -10.40 4.33 24.38
CA GLY A 161 -10.48 3.80 25.75
C GLY A 161 -11.58 2.75 25.95
N GLY A 162 -11.87 1.93 24.92
CA GLY A 162 -12.89 0.87 24.95
C GLY A 162 -14.30 1.30 24.55
N GLN A 163 -14.50 2.58 24.18
CA GLN A 163 -15.77 3.03 23.60
C GLN A 163 -15.92 2.56 22.15
N PRO A 164 -17.16 2.31 21.68
CA PRO A 164 -17.44 2.07 20.27
C PRO A 164 -16.94 3.23 19.41
N PHE A 165 -16.35 2.89 18.26
CA PHE A 165 -15.80 3.88 17.34
C PHE A 165 -15.91 3.41 15.90
N CYS A 166 -15.73 4.35 14.98
CA CYS A 166 -15.53 4.06 13.57
C CYS A 166 -14.54 5.06 12.96
N ILE A 167 -13.96 4.69 11.83
CA ILE A 167 -12.97 5.51 11.13
C ILE A 167 -13.48 5.80 9.72
N VAL A 168 -13.46 7.07 9.31
CA VAL A 168 -13.87 7.51 7.97
C VAL A 168 -12.71 8.17 7.25
N ARG A 169 -12.58 7.90 5.95
CA ARG A 169 -11.61 8.55 5.05
C ARG A 169 -12.29 9.65 4.23
N GLU A 170 -11.67 10.82 4.16
CA GLU A 170 -12.21 12.02 3.47
C GLU A 170 -12.42 11.79 1.96
N GLU A 171 -11.45 11.19 1.26
CA GLU A 171 -11.48 11.03 -0.21
C GLU A 171 -12.56 10.08 -0.77
N GLN A 172 -13.12 9.18 0.05
CA GLN A 172 -14.05 8.16 -0.44
C GLN A 172 -15.46 8.23 0.14
N SER A 173 -15.74 9.17 1.06
CA SER A 173 -17.07 9.31 1.69
C SER A 173 -17.64 7.98 2.24
N GLY A 174 -16.75 7.04 2.59
CA GLY A 174 -17.07 5.67 2.99
C GLY A 174 -16.26 5.25 4.21
N GLU A 175 -16.87 4.42 5.03
CA GLU A 175 -16.27 3.80 6.21
C GLU A 175 -15.03 2.97 5.82
N VAL A 176 -13.99 3.01 6.65
CA VAL A 176 -12.83 2.13 6.50
C VAL A 176 -13.32 0.68 6.60
N ALA A 177 -13.10 -0.13 5.56
CA ALA A 177 -13.63 -1.49 5.46
C ALA A 177 -12.63 -2.57 5.91
N GLY A 178 -11.36 -2.22 6.06
CA GLY A 178 -10.32 -3.14 6.51
C GLY A 178 -9.01 -2.49 6.91
N LEU A 179 -8.12 -3.29 7.53
CA LEU A 179 -6.79 -2.85 7.95
C LEU A 179 -5.92 -2.37 6.79
N ALA A 180 -6.19 -2.87 5.60
CA ALA A 180 -5.42 -2.51 4.43
C ALA A 180 -5.77 -1.11 3.92
N ASP A 181 -6.99 -0.60 4.19
CA ASP A 181 -7.39 0.76 3.85
C ASP A 181 -6.60 1.82 4.63
N VAL A 182 -6.05 1.43 5.79
CA VAL A 182 -5.29 2.32 6.66
C VAL A 182 -3.77 2.23 6.47
N ARG A 183 -3.29 1.28 5.65
CA ARG A 183 -1.86 1.13 5.29
C ARG A 183 -1.32 2.36 4.54
N GLY A 184 -2.21 3.14 3.92
CA GLY A 184 -1.91 4.40 3.22
C GLY A 184 -2.05 5.68 4.06
N PHE A 185 -2.51 5.62 5.31
CA PHE A 185 -2.81 6.82 6.12
C PHE A 185 -1.57 7.65 6.47
N SER A 186 -0.38 7.11 6.22
CA SER A 186 0.87 7.76 6.60
C SER A 186 1.19 9.01 5.82
N LEU A 187 0.58 9.32 4.68
CA LEU A 187 0.93 10.51 3.91
C LEU A 187 -0.30 10.77 3.03
N TYR A 188 -1.08 11.86 3.18
CA TYR A 188 -1.67 12.70 2.10
C TYR A 188 -2.57 13.84 2.61
N ALA A 189 -2.12 15.06 2.35
CA ALA A 189 -2.98 16.21 2.09
C ALA A 189 -3.55 16.09 0.67
N THR A 190 -4.86 15.96 0.50
CA THR A 190 -5.52 16.00 -0.82
C THR A 190 -6.87 16.70 -0.77
N HIS A 191 -6.87 18.04 -0.66
CA HIS A 191 -7.62 18.90 -1.59
C HIS A 191 -7.26 20.37 -1.36
N THR A 192 -6.62 21.01 -2.35
CA THR A 192 -6.48 22.47 -2.38
C THR A 192 -7.70 23.08 -3.06
N GLU A 193 -8.83 23.16 -2.36
CA GLU A 193 -9.83 24.17 -2.70
C GLU A 193 -9.55 25.44 -1.89
N ARG A 194 -8.86 26.38 -2.55
CA ARG A 194 -8.79 27.80 -2.17
C ARG A 194 -8.47 28.10 -0.70
N GLY A 195 -7.20 27.87 -0.35
CA GLY A 195 -6.49 28.90 0.42
C GLY A 195 -6.43 28.75 1.94
N ILE A 196 -7.02 27.74 2.57
CA ILE A 196 -6.64 27.27 3.92
C ILE A 196 -6.89 25.77 3.96
N ILE A 197 -5.83 24.98 4.12
CA ILE A 197 -5.89 23.51 4.11
C ILE A 197 -6.22 23.03 5.53
N HIS A 198 -7.34 22.31 5.68
CA HIS A 198 -7.59 21.45 6.84
C HIS A 198 -7.64 20.00 6.32
N ASP A 199 -6.50 19.31 6.34
CA ASP A 199 -6.38 17.95 5.80
C ASP A 199 -6.94 16.91 6.79
N PHE A 200 -8.12 16.36 6.55
CA PHE A 200 -8.64 15.24 7.34
C PHE A 200 -8.36 13.93 6.63
N HIS A 201 -7.25 13.28 6.95
CA HIS A 201 -6.88 12.03 6.26
C HIS A 201 -7.81 10.89 6.68
N ALA A 202 -8.10 10.86 7.98
CA ALA A 202 -9.05 9.96 8.58
C ALA A 202 -9.61 10.59 9.85
N VAL A 203 -10.93 10.52 10.01
CA VAL A 203 -11.62 10.96 11.21
C VAL A 203 -11.99 9.74 12.03
N LEU A 204 -11.57 9.73 13.29
CA LEU A 204 -12.00 8.78 14.29
C LEU A 204 -13.22 9.38 15.01
N VAL A 205 -14.37 8.74 14.83
CA VAL A 205 -15.64 9.09 15.47
C VAL A 205 -15.86 8.13 16.63
N VAL A 206 -16.13 8.66 17.82
CA VAL A 206 -16.28 7.88 19.05
C VAL A 206 -17.68 8.08 19.60
N GLU A 207 -18.35 6.99 19.97
CA GLU A 207 -19.68 7.07 20.56
C GLU A 207 -19.68 7.84 21.88
N GLY A 208 -20.64 8.77 22.03
CA GLY A 208 -20.82 9.55 23.25
C GLY A 208 -19.77 10.64 23.49
N ARG A 209 -18.91 10.95 22.51
CA ARG A 209 -18.02 12.13 22.55
C ARG A 209 -18.46 13.16 21.52
N GLU A 210 -18.44 14.43 21.92
CA GLU A 210 -18.67 15.55 20.99
C GLU A 210 -17.42 15.87 20.15
N GLN A 211 -16.25 15.56 20.70
CA GLN A 211 -14.95 15.77 20.09
C GLN A 211 -14.64 14.70 19.03
N ASP A 212 -14.20 15.15 17.86
CA ASP A 212 -13.69 14.28 16.80
C ASP A 212 -12.15 14.28 16.83
N TYR A 213 -11.55 13.19 16.32
CA TYR A 213 -10.10 13.08 16.24
C TYR A 213 -9.62 12.89 14.80
N ASN A 214 -8.67 13.72 14.38
CA ASN A 214 -8.02 13.63 13.07
C ASN A 214 -6.73 12.81 13.18
N TRP A 215 -6.45 11.97 12.19
CA TRP A 215 -5.14 11.34 12.04
C TRP A 215 -4.06 12.38 11.73
N SER A 216 -3.13 12.60 12.65
CA SER A 216 -1.99 13.49 12.46
C SER A 216 -0.80 12.73 11.90
N TYR A 217 -0.37 13.10 10.69
CA TYR A 217 0.86 12.57 10.10
C TYR A 217 2.09 12.90 10.94
N THR A 218 2.25 14.17 11.33
CA THR A 218 3.45 14.63 12.06
C THR A 218 3.60 13.96 13.42
N ARG A 219 2.48 13.57 14.05
CA ARG A 219 2.46 12.91 15.35
C ARG A 219 2.23 11.41 15.27
N LEU A 220 1.94 10.88 14.08
CA LEU A 220 1.58 9.48 13.82
C LEU A 220 0.51 8.93 14.79
N ARG A 221 -0.52 9.75 15.08
CA ARG A 221 -1.61 9.42 16.00
C ARG A 221 -2.85 10.25 15.75
N PHE A 222 -3.99 9.78 16.22
CA PHE A 222 -5.22 10.56 16.32
C PHE A 222 -5.08 11.69 17.35
N VAL A 223 -5.42 12.90 16.93
CA VAL A 223 -5.43 14.12 17.76
C VAL A 223 -6.78 14.80 17.64
N GLU A 224 -7.23 15.38 18.74
CA GLU A 224 -8.48 16.14 18.77
C GLU A 224 -8.45 17.29 17.75
N THR A 225 -9.59 17.54 17.12
CA THR A 225 -9.75 18.60 16.12
C THR A 225 -11.01 19.40 16.40
N ASP A 226 -10.88 20.72 16.38
CA ASP A 226 -12.00 21.67 16.55
C ASP A 226 -12.79 21.89 15.25
N HIS A 227 -12.36 21.29 14.15
CA HIS A 227 -12.98 21.44 12.85
C HIS A 227 -14.24 20.58 12.68
N HIS A 228 -15.22 21.10 11.93
CA HIS A 228 -16.47 20.40 11.66
C HIS A 228 -16.26 19.18 10.74
N THR A 229 -16.21 17.99 11.33
CA THR A 229 -16.17 16.71 10.60
C THR A 229 -17.57 16.17 10.23
N ALA A 230 -18.64 16.94 10.49
CA ALA A 230 -20.03 16.49 10.33
C ALA A 230 -20.35 15.91 8.94
N ALA A 231 -19.72 16.43 7.88
CA ALA A 231 -19.87 15.90 6.51
C ALA A 231 -19.26 14.48 6.33
N MET A 232 -18.28 14.14 7.17
CA MET A 232 -17.56 12.86 7.18
C MET A 232 -18.16 11.86 8.17
N LYS A 233 -19.13 12.24 9.01
CA LYS A 233 -19.81 11.36 9.99
C LYS A 233 -20.81 10.41 9.31
N ARG A 234 -20.33 9.59 8.37
CA ARG A 234 -21.12 8.57 7.66
C ARG A 234 -20.70 7.15 8.05
N CYS A 235 -20.33 6.94 9.30
CA CYS A 235 -20.10 5.60 9.86
C CYS A 235 -20.82 5.47 11.20
N THR A 236 -21.13 4.24 11.56
CA THR A 236 -21.75 3.93 12.86
C THR A 236 -20.68 3.38 13.79
N PRO A 237 -20.42 4.02 14.94
CA PRO A 237 -19.48 3.49 15.92
C PRO A 237 -19.86 2.06 16.35
N VAL A 238 -18.87 1.15 16.35
CA VAL A 238 -19.05 -0.24 16.80
C VAL A 238 -17.99 -0.61 17.82
N GLN A 239 -18.35 -1.49 18.75
CA GLN A 239 -17.50 -1.82 19.90
C GLN A 239 -16.24 -2.60 19.53
N HIS A 240 -16.32 -3.32 18.42
CA HIS A 240 -15.31 -4.27 17.96
C HIS A 240 -14.82 -3.91 16.56
N PHE A 241 -14.73 -2.61 16.26
CA PHE A 241 -14.40 -2.08 14.92
C PHE A 241 -13.31 -2.88 14.20
N TRP A 242 -12.08 -2.96 14.74
CA TRP A 242 -10.97 -3.67 14.08
C TRP A 242 -11.13 -5.20 13.94
N SER A 243 -12.00 -5.82 14.73
CA SER A 243 -12.36 -7.23 14.57
C SER A 243 -13.53 -7.44 13.62
N ASP A 244 -14.37 -6.42 13.43
CA ASP A 244 -15.54 -6.44 12.56
C ASP A 244 -15.17 -6.07 11.11
N VAL A 245 -14.21 -5.16 10.92
CA VAL A 245 -13.58 -4.90 9.61
C VAL A 245 -12.47 -5.92 9.36
N ALA A 246 -12.58 -6.66 8.25
CA ALA A 246 -11.90 -7.94 8.01
C ALA A 246 -10.40 -7.95 8.38
N PRO A 247 -9.91 -8.99 9.08
CA PRO A 247 -8.51 -9.13 9.43
C PRO A 247 -7.70 -9.67 8.24
N PHE A 248 -6.91 -8.78 7.63
CA PHE A 248 -5.84 -9.02 6.64
C PHE A 248 -6.21 -9.62 5.28
#